data_AF-A0A9X3P7N6-F1
#
_entry.id   AF-A0A9X3P7N6-F1
#
_cell.length_a   1.000
_cell.length_b   1.000
_cell.length_c   1.000
_cell.angle_alpha   90.00
_cell.angle_beta   90.00
_cell.angle_gamma   90.00
#
_symmetry.space_group_name_H-M   'P 1'
#
loop_
_entity.id
_entity.type
_entity.pdbx_description
1 polymer ?
#
loop_
_entity_poly.entity_id
_entity_poly.type
_entity_poly.pdbx_seq_one_letter_code
_entity_poly.pdbx_strand_id
1 'polypeptide(L)'
;MPDTRSGSRWLRRLAVPTLLAGLLLVVPGTAQAQSCSTAVSSASGAGSDFDGDGKVDLAISDPDATVSGNLRAGRVHIAYGDDATQTIVGGDIPGYDSGAGERFGFALDSVDWNKDGCTDLIIGNPYEHLSNNTILEAGSVVFIPGSPAGLDKTLAKNWTQSSLDGATGIDINEAGDRFGWDVAAGLDTAGKPFLVVGSPGEAAAVGDDGGYVFYARPGKAVAISQNIAGYSDSFEAGDMFGYSVAASESGLVIGVPGESAELSAGTVRHVGTVFLVGHNDATVAPSQITAWGQDSPGISGGYEHGDRYGYALDMVDYISTGGGATRMMIAVGAPGEAIGSDTSSGMSSVIWSPGTGFTEYKNLSQDADKNTGDSTEPGDAFGIEVAMVNRTPGQNTTTDTLLLAIGSPGEDVEDTEGNLQTSDAGQVGLFSMTETEPNSGDLVRGLLEDAGLAVADGNAIGSALYPTRTHLWATVSSRTDPVVYGVPWDNIVAAGTAPVLSYTPTTFGLSNTDVVSFGASLA
;
A
#
# COMPACT_ATOMS: atom_id res chain seq x y z
N MET A 1 -57.11 -43.68 -86.36
CA MET A 1 -55.80 -43.28 -86.92
C MET A 1 -55.01 -42.65 -85.80
N PRO A 2 -53.77 -43.11 -85.56
CA PRO A 2 -53.49 -44.17 -84.58
C PRO A 2 -52.90 -43.60 -83.26
N ASP A 3 -53.30 -44.07 -82.08
CA ASP A 3 -52.97 -45.36 -81.42
C ASP A 3 -51.50 -45.35 -80.95
N THR A 4 -51.16 -45.46 -79.66
CA THR A 4 -51.26 -46.73 -78.93
C THR A 4 -51.33 -46.61 -77.40
N ARG A 5 -52.41 -47.20 -76.87
CA ARG A 5 -52.54 -48.07 -75.67
C ARG A 5 -52.04 -47.59 -74.30
N SER A 6 -53.02 -47.14 -73.51
CA SER A 6 -53.07 -47.12 -72.05
C SER A 6 -53.25 -48.53 -71.48
N GLY A 7 -52.46 -48.87 -70.46
CA GLY A 7 -52.59 -50.05 -69.61
C GLY A 7 -52.33 -49.64 -68.16
N SER A 8 -53.39 -49.58 -67.37
CA SER A 8 -53.45 -49.19 -65.96
C SER A 8 -52.67 -50.14 -65.06
N ARG A 9 -52.04 -49.60 -63.99
CA ARG A 9 -51.77 -50.35 -62.75
C ARG A 9 -51.46 -49.41 -61.57
N TRP A 10 -51.82 -49.92 -60.40
CA TRP A 10 -52.15 -49.19 -59.19
C TRP A 10 -50.93 -48.85 -58.32
N LEU A 11 -51.06 -47.69 -57.68
CA LEU A 11 -50.33 -47.12 -56.54
C LEU A 11 -49.50 -48.08 -55.66
N ARG A 12 -48.24 -47.71 -55.44
CA ARG A 12 -47.58 -47.82 -54.13
C ARG A 12 -46.87 -46.51 -53.82
N ARG A 13 -47.25 -45.89 -52.69
CA ARG A 13 -46.64 -44.68 -52.14
C ARG A 13 -45.26 -45.03 -51.58
N LEU A 14 -44.23 -44.32 -52.03
CA LEU A 14 -42.92 -44.22 -51.36
C LEU A 14 -42.78 -42.77 -50.88
N ALA A 15 -42.62 -42.61 -49.57
CA ALA A 15 -42.29 -41.33 -48.94
C ALA A 15 -40.80 -41.04 -49.16
N VAL A 16 -40.49 -39.82 -49.60
CA VAL A 16 -39.13 -39.31 -49.75
C VAL A 16 -38.74 -38.62 -48.43
N PRO A 17 -37.60 -38.96 -47.80
CA PRO A 17 -37.16 -38.28 -46.58
C PRO A 17 -36.52 -36.93 -46.94
N THR A 18 -36.94 -35.90 -46.23
CA THR A 18 -36.41 -34.54 -46.31
C THR A 18 -35.05 -34.50 -45.60
N LEU A 19 -33.96 -34.19 -46.32
CA LEU A 19 -32.67 -33.88 -45.71
C LEU A 19 -32.72 -32.49 -45.06
N LEU A 20 -32.64 -32.44 -43.73
CA LEU A 20 -32.34 -31.21 -42.99
C LEU A 20 -30.81 -31.04 -42.96
N ALA A 21 -30.30 -30.00 -43.61
CA ALA A 21 -28.92 -29.56 -43.42
C ALA A 21 -28.83 -28.85 -42.05
N GLY A 22 -28.16 -29.49 -41.08
CA GLY A 22 -27.83 -28.88 -39.81
C GLY A 22 -26.74 -27.83 -40.00
N LEU A 23 -27.13 -26.55 -39.97
CA LEU A 23 -26.20 -25.45 -39.80
C LEU A 23 -25.69 -25.51 -38.36
N LEU A 24 -24.44 -25.95 -38.17
CA LEU A 24 -23.76 -25.90 -36.87
C LEU A 24 -23.50 -24.43 -36.54
N LEU A 25 -24.36 -23.84 -35.71
CA LEU A 25 -24.10 -22.55 -35.09
C LEU A 25 -22.98 -22.77 -34.07
N VAL A 26 -21.76 -22.33 -34.42
CA VAL A 26 -20.71 -22.13 -33.40
C VAL A 26 -21.14 -20.90 -32.62
N VAL A 27 -21.76 -21.11 -31.47
CA VAL A 27 -21.87 -20.06 -30.46
C VAL A 27 -20.43 -19.85 -29.96
N PRO A 28 -19.83 -18.66 -30.12
CA PRO A 28 -18.58 -18.38 -29.41
C PRO A 28 -18.90 -18.57 -27.92
N GLY A 29 -18.29 -19.59 -27.31
CA GLY A 29 -18.33 -19.72 -25.87
C GLY A 29 -17.80 -18.42 -25.30
N THR A 30 -18.60 -17.73 -24.49
CA THR A 30 -18.08 -16.72 -23.59
C THR A 30 -16.97 -17.41 -22.80
N ALA A 31 -15.71 -17.02 -23.01
CA ALA A 31 -14.63 -17.40 -22.12
C ALA A 31 -15.05 -16.94 -20.73
N GLN A 32 -15.50 -17.87 -19.89
CA GLN A 32 -15.59 -17.62 -18.47
C GLN A 32 -14.16 -17.40 -18.02
N ALA A 33 -13.87 -16.22 -17.47
CA ALA A 33 -12.64 -16.00 -16.72
C ALA A 33 -12.47 -17.20 -15.79
N GLN A 34 -11.33 -17.88 -15.88
CA GLN A 34 -11.03 -18.96 -14.97
C GLN A 34 -10.88 -18.33 -13.60
N SER A 35 -11.91 -18.48 -12.77
CA SER A 35 -11.85 -18.11 -11.35
C SER A 35 -10.64 -18.80 -10.73
N CYS A 36 -9.80 -18.04 -10.02
CA CYS A 36 -8.79 -18.63 -9.16
C CYS A 36 -9.47 -19.55 -8.13
N SER A 37 -8.76 -20.58 -7.66
CA SER A 37 -9.16 -21.25 -6.42
C SER A 37 -9.31 -20.18 -5.37
N THR A 38 -10.46 -20.10 -4.67
CA THR A 38 -10.74 -19.04 -3.69
C THR A 38 -9.52 -18.80 -2.80
N ALA A 39 -8.82 -17.70 -3.03
CA ALA A 39 -7.66 -17.31 -2.25
C ALA A 39 -8.04 -17.22 -0.78
N VAL A 40 -7.04 -17.38 0.08
CA VAL A 40 -7.16 -17.14 1.50
C VAL A 40 -7.67 -15.71 1.65
N SER A 41 -8.85 -15.55 2.23
CA SER A 41 -9.48 -14.25 2.47
C SER A 41 -8.44 -13.22 2.91
N SER A 42 -8.29 -12.16 2.13
CA SER A 42 -7.54 -10.93 2.43
C SER A 42 -8.22 -10.17 3.58
N ALA A 43 -8.28 -10.82 4.75
CA ALA A 43 -8.30 -10.10 6.00
C ALA A 43 -6.94 -9.39 6.13
N SER A 44 -6.96 -8.16 6.61
CA SER A 44 -5.77 -7.31 6.82
C SER A 44 -4.53 -8.13 7.25
N GLY A 45 -3.48 -8.14 6.43
CA GLY A 45 -2.19 -8.80 6.74
C GLY A 45 -1.95 -10.20 6.14
N ALA A 46 -2.77 -10.67 5.20
CA ALA A 46 -2.42 -11.80 4.32
C ALA A 46 -1.85 -11.25 3.01
N GLY A 47 -0.57 -11.51 2.72
CA GLY A 47 0.11 -11.00 1.53
C GLY A 47 -0.56 -11.40 0.21
N SER A 48 -0.09 -10.82 -0.88
CA SER A 48 -0.65 -10.99 -2.23
C SER A 48 -0.55 -12.42 -2.78
N ASP A 49 -1.52 -12.82 -3.61
CA ASP A 49 -1.54 -14.06 -4.40
C ASP A 49 -2.15 -13.72 -5.77
N PHE A 50 -1.35 -13.08 -6.63
CA PHE A 50 -1.78 -12.51 -7.90
C PHE A 50 -2.10 -13.59 -8.94
N ASP A 51 -1.54 -14.79 -8.78
CA ASP A 51 -1.79 -15.93 -9.66
C ASP A 51 -2.71 -17.03 -9.08
N GLY A 52 -3.11 -16.89 -7.83
CA GLY A 52 -4.07 -17.77 -7.16
C GLY A 52 -3.57 -19.19 -6.95
N ASP A 53 -2.25 -19.38 -6.91
CA ASP A 53 -1.61 -20.68 -6.68
C ASP A 53 -1.51 -21.05 -5.19
N GLY A 54 -1.88 -20.11 -4.31
CA GLY A 54 -1.88 -20.26 -2.86
C GLY A 54 -0.54 -19.99 -2.19
N LYS A 55 0.45 -19.48 -2.92
CA LYS A 55 1.70 -18.95 -2.37
C LYS A 55 1.63 -17.43 -2.31
N VAL A 56 2.48 -16.86 -1.46
CA VAL A 56 2.57 -15.40 -1.33
C VAL A 56 3.47 -14.87 -2.44
N ASP A 57 2.94 -13.93 -3.19
CA ASP A 57 3.63 -13.13 -4.19
C ASP A 57 4.05 -11.78 -3.59
N LEU A 58 4.98 -11.12 -4.27
CA LEU A 58 5.47 -9.79 -3.87
C LEU A 58 5.61 -8.88 -5.08
N ALA A 59 4.99 -7.71 -5.01
CA ALA A 59 5.25 -6.59 -5.89
C ALA A 59 6.38 -5.71 -5.31
N ILE A 60 7.32 -5.31 -6.16
CA ILE A 60 8.50 -4.52 -5.81
C ILE A 60 8.63 -3.37 -6.82
N SER A 61 8.48 -2.13 -6.36
CA SER A 61 8.59 -0.98 -7.27
C SER A 61 10.03 -0.51 -7.49
N ASP A 62 10.25 0.15 -8.62
CA ASP A 62 11.42 0.98 -8.88
C ASP A 62 10.98 2.26 -9.62
N PRO A 63 10.35 3.22 -8.91
CA PRO A 63 9.75 4.41 -9.51
C PRO A 63 10.77 5.33 -10.21
N ASP A 64 12.02 5.38 -9.75
CA ASP A 64 13.07 6.17 -10.41
C ASP A 64 13.74 5.46 -11.60
N ALA A 65 13.29 4.26 -11.97
CA ALA A 65 13.83 3.53 -13.12
C ALA A 65 13.75 4.32 -14.42
N THR A 66 14.78 4.17 -15.25
CA THR A 66 14.72 4.60 -16.65
C THR A 66 14.05 3.53 -17.49
N VAL A 67 12.99 3.86 -18.23
CA VAL A 67 12.27 2.92 -19.12
C VAL A 67 12.20 3.51 -20.52
N SER A 68 12.62 2.75 -21.53
CA SER A 68 12.58 3.17 -22.94
C SER A 68 13.26 4.53 -23.22
N GLY A 69 14.25 4.90 -22.40
CA GLY A 69 14.99 6.18 -22.50
C GLY A 69 14.39 7.34 -21.70
N ASN A 70 13.23 7.16 -21.07
CA ASN A 70 12.61 8.15 -20.19
C ASN A 70 13.16 7.96 -18.77
N LEU A 71 13.88 8.96 -18.27
CA LEU A 71 14.41 8.97 -16.90
C LEU A 71 13.25 9.02 -15.90
N ARG A 72 13.31 8.24 -14.82
CA ARG A 72 12.26 8.20 -13.78
C ARG A 72 10.86 7.94 -14.33
N ALA A 73 10.78 7.05 -15.32
CA ALA A 73 9.50 6.60 -15.84
C ALA A 73 8.86 5.57 -14.92
N GLY A 74 9.68 4.81 -14.20
CA GLY A 74 9.23 3.83 -13.20
C GLY A 74 8.86 2.47 -13.78
N ARG A 75 8.92 1.45 -12.93
CA ARG A 75 8.51 0.06 -13.21
C ARG A 75 8.12 -0.65 -11.92
N VAL A 76 7.37 -1.74 -12.05
CA VAL A 76 7.04 -2.65 -10.96
C VAL A 76 7.44 -4.07 -11.35
N HIS A 77 8.11 -4.77 -10.44
CA HIS A 77 8.52 -6.15 -10.54
C HIS A 77 7.62 -7.03 -9.69
N ILE A 78 7.24 -8.20 -10.19
CA ILE A 78 6.46 -9.18 -9.44
C ILE A 78 7.30 -10.43 -9.29
N ALA A 79 7.55 -10.84 -8.05
CA ALA A 79 8.08 -12.15 -7.73
C ALA A 79 6.91 -13.04 -7.29
N TYR A 80 6.61 -14.06 -8.09
CA TYR A 80 5.64 -15.07 -7.70
C TYR A 80 6.25 -16.03 -6.69
N GLY A 81 5.42 -16.60 -5.82
CA GLY A 81 5.86 -17.54 -4.79
C GLY A 81 6.46 -18.85 -5.34
N ASP A 82 6.42 -19.08 -6.66
CA ASP A 82 6.94 -20.25 -7.37
C ASP A 82 8.22 -20.00 -8.18
N ASP A 83 8.91 -18.88 -7.91
CA ASP A 83 10.10 -18.37 -8.61
C ASP A 83 9.84 -17.77 -10.01
N ALA A 84 8.60 -17.78 -10.51
CA ALA A 84 8.27 -17.01 -11.70
C ALA A 84 8.38 -15.50 -11.42
N THR A 85 8.61 -14.72 -12.47
CA THR A 85 8.68 -13.26 -12.36
C THR A 85 7.93 -12.56 -13.49
N GLN A 86 7.42 -11.37 -13.19
CA GLN A 86 6.85 -10.45 -14.17
C GLN A 86 7.44 -9.05 -13.98
N THR A 87 7.44 -8.24 -15.03
CA THR A 87 7.75 -6.81 -14.95
C THR A 87 6.69 -6.02 -15.71
N ILE A 88 6.29 -4.91 -15.10
CA ILE A 88 5.22 -4.03 -15.54
C ILE A 88 5.79 -2.61 -15.63
N VAL A 89 5.53 -1.95 -16.76
CA VAL A 89 5.88 -0.55 -16.97
C VAL A 89 4.64 0.23 -17.43
N GLY A 90 4.61 1.55 -17.25
CA GLY A 90 3.47 2.38 -17.67
C GLY A 90 3.05 2.15 -19.12
N GLY A 91 4.02 1.93 -20.04
CA GLY A 91 3.74 1.65 -21.45
C GLY A 91 3.00 0.32 -21.74
N ASP A 92 2.87 -0.56 -20.75
CA ASP A 92 2.05 -1.77 -20.84
C ASP A 92 0.55 -1.50 -20.58
N ILE A 93 0.22 -0.36 -19.96
CA ILE A 93 -1.10 -0.07 -19.42
C ILE A 93 -1.97 0.67 -20.45
N PRO A 94 -3.16 0.15 -20.80
CA PRO A 94 -4.05 0.83 -21.73
C PRO A 94 -4.45 2.22 -21.24
N GLY A 95 -4.07 3.26 -22.00
CA GLY A 95 -4.43 4.65 -21.70
C GLY A 95 -3.51 5.35 -20.70
N TYR A 96 -2.40 4.73 -20.30
CA TYR A 96 -1.33 5.39 -19.55
C TYR A 96 -0.34 6.03 -20.53
N ASP A 97 -0.02 7.31 -20.33
CA ASP A 97 0.90 8.05 -21.21
C ASP A 97 2.31 8.04 -20.62
N SER A 98 3.11 7.01 -20.89
CA SER A 98 4.42 6.87 -20.23
C SER A 98 5.44 7.93 -20.65
N GLY A 99 5.91 8.71 -19.68
CA GLY A 99 6.83 9.82 -19.83
C GLY A 99 7.98 9.83 -18.82
N ALA A 100 8.84 10.84 -18.92
CA ALA A 100 9.94 11.04 -17.98
C ALA A 100 9.45 11.77 -16.72
N GLY A 101 9.87 11.31 -15.54
CA GLY A 101 9.50 11.92 -14.26
C GLY A 101 8.18 11.43 -13.66
N GLU A 102 7.44 10.55 -14.35
CA GLU A 102 6.12 10.08 -13.92
C GLU A 102 6.15 9.00 -12.83
N ARG A 103 7.32 8.38 -12.63
CA ARG A 103 7.60 7.51 -11.48
C ARG A 103 6.54 6.42 -11.25
N PHE A 104 6.18 5.70 -12.32
CA PHE A 104 5.23 4.58 -12.24
C PHE A 104 5.63 3.58 -11.15
N GLY A 105 4.68 3.18 -10.29
CA GLY A 105 4.99 2.35 -9.12
C GLY A 105 5.34 3.13 -7.86
N PHE A 106 4.87 4.37 -7.71
CA PHE A 106 5.22 5.20 -6.56
C PHE A 106 4.69 4.64 -5.24
N ALA A 107 3.41 4.25 -5.22
CA ALA A 107 2.76 3.57 -4.09
C ALA A 107 2.08 2.30 -4.60
N LEU A 108 2.11 1.23 -3.81
CA LEU A 108 1.54 -0.06 -4.15
C LEU A 108 0.59 -0.52 -3.03
N ASP A 109 -0.51 -1.17 -3.42
CA ASP A 109 -1.31 -1.99 -2.51
C ASP A 109 -2.06 -3.06 -3.33
N SER A 110 -2.74 -3.98 -2.66
CA SER A 110 -3.37 -5.13 -3.29
C SER A 110 -4.72 -5.48 -2.67
N VAL A 111 -5.66 -5.92 -3.50
CA VAL A 111 -6.97 -6.44 -3.07
C VAL A 111 -7.60 -7.22 -4.21
N ASP A 112 -8.40 -8.23 -3.93
CA ASP A 112 -9.34 -8.80 -4.91
C ASP A 112 -10.50 -7.80 -5.14
N TRP A 113 -10.24 -6.76 -5.94
CA TRP A 113 -11.18 -5.68 -6.26
C TRP A 113 -12.34 -6.21 -7.09
N ASN A 114 -12.03 -7.12 -8.02
CA ASN A 114 -12.97 -7.60 -9.01
C ASN A 114 -13.78 -8.84 -8.54
N LYS A 115 -13.35 -9.47 -7.44
CA LYS A 115 -13.94 -10.67 -6.79
C LYS A 115 -13.85 -11.95 -7.63
N ASP A 116 -12.75 -12.16 -8.34
CA ASP A 116 -12.50 -13.38 -9.11
C ASP A 116 -11.68 -14.43 -8.37
N GLY A 117 -11.18 -14.08 -7.17
CA GLY A 117 -10.44 -14.96 -6.28
C GLY A 117 -8.92 -14.92 -6.46
N CYS A 118 -8.39 -14.14 -7.41
CA CYS A 118 -6.97 -13.80 -7.46
C CYS A 118 -6.80 -12.40 -6.82
N THR A 119 -5.67 -12.13 -6.18
CA THR A 119 -5.39 -10.76 -5.72
C THR A 119 -5.14 -9.85 -6.94
N ASP A 120 -5.68 -8.63 -6.93
CA ASP A 120 -5.38 -7.60 -7.94
C ASP A 120 -4.34 -6.61 -7.39
N LEU A 121 -3.57 -5.98 -8.29
CA LEU A 121 -2.58 -4.95 -7.93
C LEU A 121 -3.13 -3.54 -8.18
N ILE A 122 -2.94 -2.66 -7.19
CA ILE A 122 -3.20 -1.22 -7.27
C ILE A 122 -1.87 -0.48 -7.27
N ILE A 123 -1.71 0.47 -8.19
CA ILE A 123 -0.47 1.23 -8.37
C ILE A 123 -0.80 2.73 -8.39
N GLY A 124 -0.35 3.46 -7.38
CA GLY A 124 -0.40 4.92 -7.34
C GLY A 124 0.72 5.56 -8.17
N ASN A 125 0.36 6.53 -9.02
CA ASN A 125 1.27 7.24 -9.91
C ASN A 125 1.02 8.76 -9.80
N PRO A 126 1.39 9.41 -8.69
CA PRO A 126 1.05 10.81 -8.41
C PRO A 126 1.68 11.80 -9.40
N TYR A 127 2.71 11.37 -10.13
CA TYR A 127 3.40 12.23 -11.09
C TYR A 127 2.93 12.00 -12.53
N GLU A 128 1.94 11.14 -12.79
CA GLU A 128 1.40 10.97 -14.14
C GLU A 128 0.88 12.32 -14.67
N HIS A 129 1.23 12.58 -15.93
CA HIS A 129 0.77 13.74 -16.65
C HIS A 129 -0.46 13.37 -17.49
N LEU A 130 -1.50 14.20 -17.43
CA LEU A 130 -2.74 13.93 -18.15
C LEU A 130 -2.91 14.85 -19.36
N SER A 131 -3.82 14.43 -20.26
CA SER A 131 -4.23 15.19 -21.45
C SER A 131 -3.08 15.53 -22.40
N ASN A 132 -2.24 14.55 -22.77
CA ASN A 132 -1.01 14.77 -23.56
C ASN A 132 -0.08 15.80 -22.90
N ASN A 133 0.23 15.60 -21.62
CA ASN A 133 1.16 16.43 -20.85
C ASN A 133 0.76 17.91 -20.71
N THR A 134 -0.54 18.21 -20.66
CA THR A 134 -1.02 19.58 -20.39
C THR A 134 -1.47 19.79 -18.96
N ILE A 135 -1.79 18.72 -18.24
CA ILE A 135 -2.10 18.75 -16.80
C ILE A 135 -0.99 17.95 -16.11
N LEU A 136 0.00 18.66 -15.55
CA LEU A 136 1.22 18.08 -15.02
C LEU A 136 0.99 17.58 -13.60
N GLU A 137 1.50 16.40 -13.26
CA GLU A 137 1.42 15.82 -11.90
C GLU A 137 -0.03 15.80 -11.35
N ALA A 138 -1.01 15.61 -12.23
CA ALA A 138 -2.40 15.36 -11.80
C ALA A 138 -2.49 14.00 -11.10
N GLY A 139 -1.71 13.04 -11.59
CA GLY A 139 -1.62 11.71 -11.03
C GLY A 139 -2.71 10.75 -11.51
N SER A 140 -2.53 9.48 -11.15
CA SER A 140 -3.43 8.39 -11.48
C SER A 140 -3.30 7.22 -10.50
N VAL A 141 -4.25 6.29 -10.60
CA VAL A 141 -4.15 4.96 -10.01
C VAL A 141 -4.40 3.93 -11.10
N VAL A 142 -3.48 2.97 -11.22
CA VAL A 142 -3.62 1.83 -12.13
C VAL A 142 -4.09 0.62 -11.36
N PHE A 143 -5.17 0.01 -11.84
CA PHE A 143 -5.66 -1.30 -11.43
C PHE A 143 -5.21 -2.36 -12.43
N ILE A 144 -4.63 -3.46 -11.97
CA ILE A 144 -4.25 -4.61 -12.81
C ILE A 144 -4.84 -5.88 -12.21
N PRO A 145 -5.73 -6.59 -12.92
CA PRO A 145 -6.33 -7.78 -12.37
C PRO A 145 -5.35 -8.95 -12.27
N GLY A 146 -5.48 -9.72 -11.20
CA GLY A 146 -4.84 -11.03 -11.05
C GLY A 146 -5.39 -12.06 -12.03
N SER A 147 -4.62 -13.11 -12.29
CA SER A 147 -5.10 -14.24 -13.09
C SER A 147 -4.21 -15.46 -12.86
N PRO A 148 -4.66 -16.70 -13.15
CA PRO A 148 -3.83 -17.90 -13.06
C PRO A 148 -2.54 -17.91 -13.91
N ALA A 149 -2.30 -16.88 -14.72
CA ALA A 149 -1.09 -16.68 -15.50
C ALA A 149 -0.26 -15.47 -15.02
N GLY A 150 -0.56 -14.91 -13.86
CA GLY A 150 -0.03 -13.65 -13.34
C GLY A 150 -0.93 -12.44 -13.64
N LEU A 151 -0.43 -11.23 -13.40
CA LEU A 151 -1.21 -10.00 -13.59
C LEU A 151 -1.51 -9.75 -15.08
N ASP A 152 -2.78 -9.54 -15.42
CA ASP A 152 -3.23 -9.31 -16.80
C ASP A 152 -3.24 -7.82 -17.16
N LYS A 153 -2.10 -7.37 -17.67
CA LYS A 153 -1.88 -5.99 -18.14
C LYS A 153 -2.85 -5.55 -19.24
N THR A 154 -3.43 -6.49 -19.99
CA THR A 154 -4.36 -6.14 -21.09
C THR A 154 -5.73 -5.74 -20.59
N LEU A 155 -6.08 -6.16 -19.38
CA LEU A 155 -7.33 -5.81 -18.70
C LEU A 155 -7.17 -4.65 -17.72
N ALA A 156 -5.93 -4.18 -17.51
CA ALA A 156 -5.62 -3.06 -16.65
C ALA A 156 -6.44 -1.80 -16.97
N LYS A 157 -6.65 -0.98 -15.93
CA LYS A 157 -7.36 0.30 -16.02
C LYS A 157 -6.48 1.39 -15.44
N ASN A 158 -6.39 2.51 -16.14
CA ASN A 158 -5.86 3.75 -15.60
C ASN A 158 -7.03 4.62 -15.13
N TRP A 159 -7.05 4.96 -13.85
CA TRP A 159 -8.08 5.79 -13.22
C TRP A 159 -7.50 7.12 -12.76
N THR A 160 -8.29 8.16 -12.87
CA THR A 160 -7.96 9.51 -12.38
C THR A 160 -8.99 9.94 -11.33
N GLN A 161 -8.73 11.02 -10.60
CA GLN A 161 -9.68 11.55 -9.63
C GLN A 161 -11.08 11.86 -10.21
N SER A 162 -11.14 12.25 -11.49
CA SER A 162 -12.42 12.50 -12.19
C SER A 162 -13.14 11.25 -12.72
N SER A 163 -12.50 10.08 -12.71
CA SER A 163 -12.99 8.87 -13.39
C SER A 163 -12.73 7.54 -12.64
N LEU A 164 -12.61 7.59 -11.31
CA LEU A 164 -12.25 6.44 -10.48
C LEU A 164 -13.27 5.29 -10.59
N ASP A 165 -12.84 4.17 -11.18
CA ASP A 165 -13.67 3.01 -11.54
C ASP A 165 -15.01 3.38 -12.23
N GLY A 166 -14.97 4.36 -13.13
CA GLY A 166 -16.14 4.80 -13.89
C GLY A 166 -17.13 5.66 -13.09
N ALA A 167 -16.86 5.95 -11.82
CA ALA A 167 -17.55 7.04 -11.12
C ALA A 167 -17.11 8.38 -11.73
N THR A 168 -18.06 9.28 -11.94
CA THR A 168 -17.83 10.57 -12.65
C THR A 168 -18.36 11.73 -11.82
N GLY A 169 -17.75 12.91 -11.99
CA GLY A 169 -18.17 14.12 -11.28
C GLY A 169 -17.83 14.09 -9.80
N ILE A 170 -16.76 13.38 -9.46
CA ILE A 170 -16.19 13.31 -8.11
C ILE A 170 -15.44 14.62 -7.87
N ASP A 171 -14.42 14.85 -8.69
CA ASP A 171 -13.73 16.13 -8.87
C ASP A 171 -13.28 16.29 -10.33
N ILE A 172 -12.64 17.41 -10.68
CA ILE A 172 -11.90 17.57 -11.94
C ILE A 172 -10.43 17.23 -11.72
N ASN A 173 -9.59 17.17 -12.78
CA ASN A 173 -8.15 16.99 -12.58
C ASN A 173 -7.43 18.31 -12.87
N GLU A 174 -6.50 18.66 -12.00
CA GLU A 174 -5.70 19.86 -11.97
C GLU A 174 -4.21 19.49 -11.92
N ALA A 175 -3.37 20.49 -12.18
CA ALA A 175 -1.93 20.27 -12.16
C ALA A 175 -1.43 20.34 -10.72
N GLY A 176 -0.77 19.29 -10.24
CA GLY A 176 -0.19 19.23 -8.90
C GLY A 176 -1.01 18.45 -7.88
N ASP A 177 -2.22 17.98 -8.23
CA ASP A 177 -3.12 17.25 -7.31
C ASP A 177 -2.47 16.01 -6.71
N ARG A 178 -1.62 15.36 -7.52
CA ARG A 178 -0.86 14.16 -7.16
C ARG A 178 -1.76 13.03 -6.69
N PHE A 179 -2.87 12.82 -7.39
CA PHE A 179 -3.75 11.69 -7.14
C PHE A 179 -2.99 10.36 -7.30
N GLY A 180 -3.11 9.48 -6.31
CA GLY A 180 -2.31 8.25 -6.24
C GLY A 180 -1.01 8.40 -5.47
N TRP A 181 -0.87 9.46 -4.66
CA TRP A 181 0.30 9.69 -3.82
C TRP A 181 0.54 8.55 -2.83
N ASP A 182 -0.53 8.10 -2.19
CA ASP A 182 -0.55 6.93 -1.34
C ASP A 182 -1.87 6.17 -1.56
N VAL A 183 -1.87 4.86 -1.35
CA VAL A 183 -3.02 3.99 -1.61
C VAL A 183 -3.22 2.98 -0.48
N ALA A 184 -4.48 2.79 -0.08
CA ALA A 184 -4.88 1.71 0.82
C ALA A 184 -6.11 0.99 0.27
N ALA A 185 -6.04 -0.33 0.15
CA ALA A 185 -7.05 -1.18 -0.44
C ALA A 185 -7.29 -2.40 0.45
N GLY A 186 -8.52 -2.91 0.42
CA GLY A 186 -8.85 -4.04 1.27
C GLY A 186 -10.33 -4.38 1.24
N LEU A 187 -10.73 -5.31 2.11
CA LEU A 187 -12.11 -5.71 2.28
C LEU A 187 -12.65 -5.15 3.59
N ASP A 188 -13.87 -4.59 3.57
CA ASP A 188 -14.54 -4.21 4.81
C ASP A 188 -15.07 -5.44 5.58
N THR A 189 -15.62 -5.23 6.77
CA THR A 189 -16.25 -6.31 7.59
C THR A 189 -17.39 -7.07 6.89
N ALA A 190 -17.93 -6.56 5.78
CA ALA A 190 -18.93 -7.23 4.95
C ALA A 190 -18.33 -7.94 3.72
N GLY A 191 -17.00 -7.99 3.61
CA GLY A 191 -16.26 -8.56 2.50
C GLY A 191 -16.39 -7.76 1.21
N LYS A 192 -16.71 -6.45 1.28
CA LYS A 192 -16.78 -5.58 0.10
C LYS A 192 -15.42 -4.87 -0.08
N PRO A 193 -14.83 -4.89 -1.29
CA PRO A 193 -13.60 -4.17 -1.54
C PRO A 193 -13.81 -2.68 -1.40
N PHE A 194 -12.75 -2.00 -0.96
CA PHE A 194 -12.62 -0.56 -0.93
C PHE A 194 -11.22 -0.17 -1.42
N LEU A 195 -11.10 1.08 -1.84
CA LEU A 195 -9.85 1.72 -2.22
C LEU A 195 -9.87 3.14 -1.65
N VAL A 196 -8.78 3.54 -1.02
CA VAL A 196 -8.50 4.86 -0.52
C VAL A 196 -7.32 5.39 -1.31
N VAL A 197 -7.43 6.59 -1.86
CA VAL A 197 -6.36 7.22 -2.65
C VAL A 197 -6.06 8.60 -2.09
N GLY A 198 -4.82 8.82 -1.69
CA GLY A 198 -4.29 10.12 -1.30
C GLY A 198 -4.05 11.05 -2.49
N SER A 199 -4.37 12.33 -2.30
CA SER A 199 -4.12 13.41 -3.26
C SER A 199 -3.71 14.67 -2.49
N PRO A 200 -2.53 14.69 -1.83
CA PRO A 200 -2.15 15.74 -0.90
C PRO A 200 -1.93 17.11 -1.56
N GLY A 201 -1.77 17.16 -2.89
CA GLY A 201 -1.67 18.42 -3.62
C GLY A 201 -3.01 18.95 -4.12
N GLU A 202 -4.10 18.22 -3.92
CA GLU A 202 -5.44 18.62 -4.36
C GLU A 202 -5.89 19.90 -3.64
N ALA A 203 -6.56 20.77 -4.40
CA ALA A 203 -6.77 22.14 -4.00
C ALA A 203 -8.19 22.63 -4.33
N ALA A 204 -8.89 23.19 -3.35
CA ALA A 204 -10.20 23.82 -3.61
C ALA A 204 -10.11 25.06 -4.53
N ALA A 205 -8.91 25.64 -4.66
CA ALA A 205 -8.56 26.71 -5.59
C ALA A 205 -7.05 26.72 -5.90
N VAL A 206 -6.62 27.32 -7.01
CA VAL A 206 -5.19 27.40 -7.37
C VAL A 206 -4.36 28.05 -6.25
N GLY A 207 -3.40 27.29 -5.70
CA GLY A 207 -2.47 27.72 -4.64
C GLY A 207 -2.87 27.34 -3.21
N ASP A 208 -3.96 26.59 -3.06
CA ASP A 208 -4.46 26.03 -1.81
C ASP A 208 -4.13 24.52 -1.77
N ASP A 209 -2.89 24.10 -1.48
CA ASP A 209 -2.49 22.67 -1.48
C ASP A 209 -2.84 21.99 -0.13
N GLY A 210 -4.12 21.95 0.26
CA GLY A 210 -4.54 21.38 1.55
C GLY A 210 -4.89 19.88 1.49
N GLY A 211 -5.03 19.30 0.30
CA GLY A 211 -5.10 17.87 0.08
C GLY A 211 -6.48 17.23 0.24
N TYR A 212 -6.66 16.10 -0.45
CA TYR A 212 -7.89 15.31 -0.47
C TYR A 212 -7.59 13.81 -0.38
N VAL A 213 -8.61 13.06 0.02
CA VAL A 213 -8.65 11.60 -0.08
C VAL A 213 -9.85 11.17 -0.90
N PHE A 214 -9.68 10.21 -1.81
CA PHE A 214 -10.75 9.63 -2.58
C PHE A 214 -11.07 8.24 -2.05
N TYR A 215 -12.31 8.03 -1.61
CA TYR A 215 -12.80 6.74 -1.13
C TYR A 215 -13.70 6.10 -2.16
N ALA A 216 -13.35 4.88 -2.57
CA ALA A 216 -14.01 4.15 -3.63
C ALA A 216 -14.50 2.76 -3.20
N ARG A 217 -15.56 2.35 -3.88
CA ARG A 217 -16.08 0.99 -3.99
C ARG A 217 -16.22 0.69 -5.49
N PRO A 218 -16.34 -0.57 -5.91
CA PRO A 218 -16.60 -0.87 -7.32
C PRO A 218 -17.76 -0.05 -7.90
N GLY A 219 -17.46 0.76 -8.92
CA GLY A 219 -18.38 1.67 -9.61
C GLY A 219 -18.84 2.93 -8.85
N LYS A 220 -18.24 3.27 -7.70
CA LYS A 220 -18.62 4.43 -6.88
C LYS A 220 -17.41 5.06 -6.21
N ALA A 221 -17.33 6.38 -6.18
CA ALA A 221 -16.29 7.08 -5.44
C ALA A 221 -16.78 8.44 -4.93
N VAL A 222 -16.14 8.91 -3.86
CA VAL A 222 -16.37 10.21 -3.24
C VAL A 222 -15.04 10.82 -2.82
N ALA A 223 -14.93 12.14 -2.92
CA ALA A 223 -13.83 12.91 -2.38
C ALA A 223 -14.08 13.27 -0.90
N ILE A 224 -13.01 13.32 -0.12
CA ILE A 224 -12.96 13.64 1.31
C ILE A 224 -11.92 14.72 1.51
N SER A 225 -12.27 15.77 2.25
CA SER A 225 -11.32 16.80 2.71
C SER A 225 -11.74 17.31 4.10
N GLN A 226 -10.85 18.04 4.78
CA GLN A 226 -11.13 18.68 6.07
C GLN A 226 -12.35 19.63 6.02
N ASN A 227 -12.65 20.21 4.85
CA ASN A 227 -13.75 21.16 4.67
C ASN A 227 -15.16 20.52 4.60
N ILE A 228 -15.28 19.20 4.75
CA ILE A 228 -16.59 18.53 4.75
C ILE A 228 -17.26 18.69 6.12
N ALA A 229 -18.56 19.02 6.10
CA ALA A 229 -19.34 19.20 7.32
C ALA A 229 -19.28 17.96 8.24
N GLY A 230 -18.81 18.16 9.47
CA GLY A 230 -18.64 17.09 10.46
C GLY A 230 -17.17 16.73 10.72
N TYR A 231 -16.23 17.24 9.91
CA TYR A 231 -14.81 17.14 10.21
C TYR A 231 -14.39 18.21 11.21
N SER A 232 -13.43 17.88 12.07
CA SER A 232 -13.07 18.69 13.26
C SER A 232 -12.12 19.84 12.98
N ASP A 233 -11.53 19.90 11.79
CA ASP A 233 -10.56 20.92 11.40
C ASP A 233 -10.97 21.61 10.09
N SER A 234 -10.37 22.76 9.83
CA SER A 234 -10.46 23.41 8.53
C SER A 234 -9.32 22.96 7.63
N PHE A 235 -9.31 23.55 6.44
CA PHE A 235 -8.29 23.38 5.45
C PHE A 235 -7.34 24.57 5.50
N GLU A 236 -6.06 24.29 5.45
CA GLU A 236 -4.98 25.24 5.37
C GLU A 236 -4.02 24.84 4.23
N ALA A 237 -3.50 25.85 3.52
CA ALA A 237 -2.58 25.58 2.41
C ALA A 237 -1.29 24.92 2.93
N GLY A 238 -1.00 23.71 2.45
CA GLY A 238 0.17 22.93 2.83
C GLY A 238 -0.10 21.83 3.87
N ASP A 239 -1.35 21.59 4.27
CA ASP A 239 -1.70 20.53 5.22
C ASP A 239 -1.40 19.12 4.69
N MET A 240 -1.53 18.95 3.37
CA MET A 240 -1.32 17.68 2.69
C MET A 240 -2.26 16.58 3.21
N PHE A 241 -3.56 16.86 3.37
CA PHE A 241 -4.54 15.85 3.76
C PHE A 241 -4.53 14.67 2.78
N GLY A 242 -4.37 13.46 3.29
CA GLY A 242 -4.19 12.28 2.44
C GLY A 242 -2.75 12.05 2.00
N TYR A 243 -1.76 12.64 2.67
CA TYR A 243 -0.35 12.35 2.44
C TYR A 243 -0.01 10.89 2.74
N SER A 244 -0.61 10.33 3.79
CA SER A 244 -0.56 8.91 4.10
C SER A 244 -1.97 8.40 4.39
N VAL A 245 -2.25 7.18 3.98
CA VAL A 245 -3.53 6.51 4.21
C VAL A 245 -3.28 5.06 4.60
N ALA A 246 -3.99 4.59 5.63
CA ALA A 246 -4.03 3.16 5.97
C ALA A 246 -5.46 2.74 6.28
N ALA A 247 -5.76 1.45 6.14
CA ALA A 247 -7.11 0.95 6.36
C ALA A 247 -7.13 -0.47 6.90
N SER A 248 -8.21 -0.79 7.61
CA SER A 248 -8.55 -2.12 8.09
C SER A 248 -9.97 -2.47 7.62
N GLU A 249 -10.54 -3.59 8.06
CA GLU A 249 -11.91 -3.94 7.71
C GLU A 249 -12.95 -3.00 8.38
N SER A 250 -12.57 -2.32 9.47
CA SER A 250 -13.46 -1.47 10.28
C SER A 250 -13.41 0.02 9.95
N GLY A 251 -12.36 0.50 9.29
CA GLY A 251 -12.19 1.92 9.00
C GLY A 251 -10.85 2.24 8.36
N LEU A 252 -10.65 3.53 8.10
CA LEU A 252 -9.44 4.08 7.52
C LEU A 252 -8.88 5.21 8.40
N VAL A 253 -7.57 5.39 8.36
CA VAL A 253 -6.85 6.50 8.99
C VAL A 253 -6.17 7.32 7.89
N ILE A 254 -6.23 8.64 8.04
CA ILE A 254 -5.69 9.62 7.08
C ILE A 254 -4.68 10.50 7.80
N GLY A 255 -3.48 10.61 7.25
CA GLY A 255 -2.41 11.46 7.77
C GLY A 255 -2.38 12.81 7.10
N VAL A 256 -2.05 13.82 7.90
CA VAL A 256 -2.00 15.23 7.50
C VAL A 256 -0.72 15.84 8.09
N PRO A 257 0.48 15.37 7.69
CA PRO A 257 1.75 15.76 8.32
C PRO A 257 2.09 17.25 8.12
N GLY A 258 1.41 17.94 7.20
CA GLY A 258 1.60 19.36 6.94
C GLY A 258 0.88 20.30 7.91
N GLU A 259 -0.04 19.76 8.72
CA GLU A 259 -0.89 20.52 9.65
C GLU A 259 -0.07 21.46 10.54
N SER A 260 -0.63 22.63 10.86
CA SER A 260 0.05 23.65 11.66
C SER A 260 -0.74 24.00 12.92
N ALA A 261 -0.09 24.00 14.08
CA ALA A 261 -0.73 24.38 15.33
C ALA A 261 -0.58 25.89 15.62
N GLU A 262 -1.71 26.55 15.86
CA GLU A 262 -1.77 27.94 16.33
C GLU A 262 -1.69 28.01 17.87
N LEU A 263 -0.47 28.14 18.40
CA LEU A 263 -0.24 28.23 19.84
C LEU A 263 -0.14 29.68 20.32
N SER A 264 -0.29 29.89 21.64
CA SER A 264 -0.15 31.23 22.24
C SER A 264 1.23 31.88 22.03
N ALA A 265 2.26 31.07 21.77
CA ALA A 265 3.63 31.50 21.48
C ALA A 265 3.89 31.78 19.98
N GLY A 266 2.93 31.48 19.10
CA GLY A 266 3.03 31.58 17.65
C GLY A 266 2.69 30.27 16.93
N THR A 267 2.60 30.31 15.61
CA THR A 267 2.38 29.15 14.74
C THR A 267 3.57 28.19 14.80
N VAL A 268 3.29 26.92 15.08
CA VAL A 268 4.22 25.80 14.88
C VAL A 268 3.76 25.07 13.62
N ARG A 269 4.65 24.90 12.63
CA ARG A 269 4.26 24.36 11.30
C ARG A 269 4.64 22.89 11.19
N HIS A 270 3.86 22.16 10.38
CA HIS A 270 4.07 20.74 10.09
C HIS A 270 4.17 19.90 11.37
N VAL A 271 3.29 20.20 12.34
CA VAL A 271 3.14 19.41 13.57
C VAL A 271 2.47 18.07 13.25
N GLY A 272 1.60 18.08 12.24
CA GLY A 272 0.86 16.92 11.80
C GLY A 272 -0.37 16.58 12.65
N THR A 273 -1.32 15.91 12.02
CA THR A 273 -2.53 15.35 12.66
C THR A 273 -2.99 14.11 11.90
N VAL A 274 -3.86 13.32 12.52
CA VAL A 274 -4.46 12.14 11.90
C VAL A 274 -5.97 12.11 12.10
N PHE A 275 -6.69 11.61 11.10
CA PHE A 275 -8.14 11.47 11.09
C PHE A 275 -8.52 10.00 10.99
N LEU A 276 -9.27 9.50 11.98
CA LEU A 276 -9.90 8.19 11.90
C LEU A 276 -11.32 8.34 11.32
N VAL A 277 -11.60 7.57 10.27
CA VAL A 277 -12.80 7.70 9.44
C VAL A 277 -13.41 6.31 9.22
N GLY A 278 -14.75 6.22 9.27
CA GLY A 278 -15.45 4.95 9.07
C GLY A 278 -15.59 4.54 7.60
N HIS A 279 -16.03 3.31 7.34
CA HIS A 279 -16.46 2.90 6.00
C HIS A 279 -17.93 3.25 5.72
N ASN A 280 -18.27 3.42 4.43
CA ASN A 280 -19.65 3.48 3.95
C ASN A 280 -19.77 2.90 2.52
N ASP A 281 -20.91 3.08 1.84
CA ASP A 281 -21.13 2.57 0.47
C ASP A 281 -20.58 3.51 -0.65
N ALA A 282 -19.72 4.48 -0.32
CA ALA A 282 -19.11 5.47 -1.22
C ALA A 282 -20.14 6.29 -2.05
N THR A 283 -21.29 6.61 -1.45
CA THR A 283 -22.29 7.52 -2.05
C THR A 283 -22.27 8.92 -1.44
N VAL A 284 -21.63 9.05 -0.28
CA VAL A 284 -21.34 10.30 0.43
C VAL A 284 -19.97 10.15 1.07
N ALA A 285 -19.29 11.25 1.40
CA ALA A 285 -18.07 11.19 2.19
C ALA A 285 -18.33 10.40 3.49
N PRO A 286 -17.48 9.43 3.84
CA PRO A 286 -17.58 8.76 5.13
C PRO A 286 -17.40 9.75 6.28
N SER A 287 -17.97 9.43 7.44
CA SER A 287 -17.94 10.32 8.59
C SER A 287 -16.64 10.16 9.37
N GLN A 288 -16.04 11.29 9.78
CA GLN A 288 -14.98 11.29 10.78
C GLN A 288 -15.49 10.67 12.08
N ILE A 289 -14.70 9.76 12.65
CA ILE A 289 -14.90 9.18 13.97
C ILE A 289 -14.23 10.07 15.01
N THR A 290 -12.96 10.41 14.81
CA THR A 290 -12.15 11.27 15.68
C THR A 290 -10.89 11.72 14.95
N ALA A 291 -10.20 12.74 15.47
CA ALA A 291 -8.86 13.15 15.01
C ALA A 291 -7.97 13.49 16.21
N TRP A 292 -6.64 13.43 16.03
CA TRP A 292 -5.66 13.76 17.07
C TRP A 292 -4.27 14.07 16.48
N GLY A 293 -3.45 14.77 17.26
CA GLY A 293 -2.01 14.96 17.08
C GLY A 293 -1.26 14.79 18.41
N GLN A 294 0.06 14.97 18.45
CA GLN A 294 0.88 14.71 19.66
C GLN A 294 0.46 15.52 20.91
N ASP A 295 0.00 16.75 20.76
CA ASP A 295 -0.47 17.59 21.89
C ASP A 295 -1.96 17.35 22.25
N SER A 296 -2.60 16.34 21.67
CA SER A 296 -3.99 16.02 21.97
C SER A 296 -4.14 15.34 23.35
N PRO A 297 -5.22 15.61 24.10
CA PRO A 297 -5.43 14.96 25.39
C PRO A 297 -5.40 13.42 25.31
N GLY A 298 -4.43 12.82 26.01
CA GLY A 298 -4.25 11.37 26.04
C GLY A 298 -3.25 10.82 25.01
N ILE A 299 -2.56 11.70 24.29
CA ILE A 299 -1.36 11.41 23.49
C ILE A 299 -0.15 12.01 24.22
N SER A 300 0.99 11.32 24.15
CA SER A 300 2.24 11.81 24.71
C SER A 300 2.99 12.68 23.70
N GLY A 301 3.80 13.61 24.23
CA GLY A 301 4.54 14.57 23.41
C GLY A 301 3.84 15.93 23.37
N GLY A 302 4.39 16.83 22.58
CA GLY A 302 3.83 18.15 22.34
C GLY A 302 4.32 18.66 20.99
N TYR A 303 3.62 19.63 20.42
CA TYR A 303 3.96 20.10 19.08
C TYR A 303 5.29 20.84 19.00
N GLU A 304 6.13 20.40 18.08
CA GLU A 304 7.38 20.99 17.67
C GLU A 304 7.39 21.20 16.14
N HIS A 305 8.34 22.00 15.66
CA HIS A 305 8.33 22.40 14.26
C HIS A 305 8.87 21.26 13.40
N GLY A 306 8.02 20.65 12.59
CA GLY A 306 8.44 19.62 11.66
C GLY A 306 8.23 18.18 12.12
N ASP A 307 7.57 17.93 13.26
CA ASP A 307 7.30 16.57 13.78
C ASP A 307 6.64 15.68 12.72
N ARG A 308 5.72 16.27 11.95
CA ARG A 308 4.98 15.63 10.87
C ARG A 308 4.24 14.39 11.36
N TYR A 309 3.57 14.49 12.52
CA TYR A 309 2.76 13.41 13.03
C TYR A 309 1.72 12.95 12.01
N GLY A 310 1.66 11.64 11.74
CA GLY A 310 0.87 11.10 10.63
C GLY A 310 1.62 11.04 9.30
N TYR A 311 2.95 11.14 9.30
CA TYR A 311 3.75 10.96 8.09
C TYR A 311 3.62 9.55 7.52
N ALA A 312 3.68 8.54 8.40
CA ALA A 312 3.47 7.14 8.07
C ALA A 312 2.34 6.56 8.93
N LEU A 313 1.56 5.66 8.36
CA LEU A 313 0.40 5.05 9.00
C LEU A 313 0.32 3.57 8.68
N ASP A 314 -0.06 2.77 9.67
CA ASP A 314 -0.59 1.44 9.43
C ASP A 314 -1.67 1.12 10.46
N MET A 315 -2.59 0.22 10.11
CA MET A 315 -3.81 -0.02 10.85
C MET A 315 -4.26 -1.47 10.75
N VAL A 316 -4.57 -2.06 11.91
CA VAL A 316 -5.15 -3.40 11.97
C VAL A 316 -6.42 -3.42 12.81
N ASP A 317 -7.33 -4.31 12.45
CA ASP A 317 -8.42 -4.67 13.34
C ASP A 317 -7.90 -5.45 14.56
N TYR A 318 -8.38 -5.05 15.73
CA TYR A 318 -7.98 -5.56 17.03
C TYR A 318 -9.19 -6.00 17.83
N ILE A 319 -9.17 -7.25 18.32
CA ILE A 319 -10.21 -7.74 19.23
C ILE A 319 -9.53 -8.15 20.54
N SER A 320 -9.74 -7.36 21.59
CA SER A 320 -9.16 -7.68 22.90
C SER A 320 -9.57 -9.07 23.38
N THR A 321 -8.64 -9.74 24.05
CA THR A 321 -8.88 -10.99 24.79
C THR A 321 -10.12 -10.85 25.69
N GLY A 322 -11.23 -11.49 25.30
CA GLY A 322 -12.53 -11.36 25.98
C GLY A 322 -13.77 -11.27 25.08
N GLY A 323 -13.60 -11.16 23.75
CA GLY A 323 -14.72 -11.27 22.79
C GLY A 323 -15.60 -10.02 22.68
N GLY A 324 -15.00 -8.83 22.68
CA GLY A 324 -15.71 -7.56 22.48
C GLY A 324 -15.90 -7.17 21.01
N ALA A 325 -16.51 -6.00 20.77
CA ALA A 325 -16.60 -5.37 19.44
C ALA A 325 -15.21 -5.17 18.82
N THR A 326 -15.12 -5.24 17.48
CA THR A 326 -13.91 -4.92 16.72
C THR A 326 -13.43 -3.52 17.06
N ARG A 327 -12.13 -3.40 17.29
CA ARG A 327 -11.41 -2.19 17.66
C ARG A 327 -10.31 -1.98 16.63
N MET A 328 -9.66 -0.83 16.65
CA MET A 328 -8.61 -0.51 15.71
C MET A 328 -7.33 -0.21 16.49
N MET A 329 -6.22 -0.80 16.05
CA MET A 329 -4.88 -0.41 16.50
C MET A 329 -4.20 0.29 15.34
N ILE A 330 -3.64 1.46 15.60
CA ILE A 330 -3.12 2.36 14.57
C ILE A 330 -1.69 2.71 14.96
N ALA A 331 -0.72 2.44 14.10
CA ALA A 331 0.63 2.98 14.24
C ALA A 331 0.68 4.32 13.51
N VAL A 332 1.28 5.32 14.17
CA VAL A 332 1.45 6.66 13.63
C VAL A 332 2.91 7.04 13.72
N GLY A 333 3.52 7.34 12.59
CA GLY A 333 4.90 7.81 12.48
C GLY A 333 5.02 9.33 12.56
N ALA A 334 6.06 9.80 13.22
CA ALA A 334 6.47 11.21 13.29
C ALA A 334 7.99 11.31 13.17
N PRO A 335 8.56 11.09 11.97
CA PRO A 335 10.01 11.02 11.77
C PRO A 335 10.72 12.34 12.03
N GLY A 336 9.98 13.46 12.09
CA GLY A 336 10.56 14.77 12.36
C GLY A 336 10.70 15.12 13.83
N GLU A 337 10.10 14.33 14.73
CA GLU A 337 10.13 14.56 16.19
C GLU A 337 11.56 14.73 16.68
N ALA A 338 11.80 15.68 17.59
CA ALA A 338 13.07 15.77 18.29
C ALA A 338 12.99 15.07 19.66
N ILE A 339 13.79 14.02 19.84
CA ILE A 339 13.97 13.42 21.16
C ILE A 339 15.13 14.13 21.87
N GLY A 340 14.78 14.97 22.85
CA GLY A 340 15.77 15.73 23.61
C GLY A 340 16.45 16.82 22.78
N SER A 341 17.72 16.63 22.41
CA SER A 341 18.47 17.56 21.54
C SER A 341 18.62 17.06 20.11
N ASP A 342 18.18 15.83 19.85
CA ASP A 342 18.45 15.12 18.60
C ASP A 342 17.30 15.39 17.65
N THR A 343 17.50 16.36 16.77
CA THR A 343 16.47 16.86 15.85
C THR A 343 16.16 15.83 14.78
N SER A 344 14.87 15.58 14.51
CA SER A 344 14.43 14.59 13.51
C SER A 344 15.00 13.18 13.76
N SER A 345 15.18 12.83 15.04
CA SER A 345 15.44 11.45 15.43
C SER A 345 14.19 10.59 15.31
N GLY A 346 13.01 11.20 15.51
CA GLY A 346 11.73 10.58 15.19
C GLY A 346 11.10 9.78 16.32
N MET A 347 9.80 9.51 16.18
CA MET A 347 9.02 8.67 17.10
C MET A 347 7.88 7.94 16.38
N SER A 348 7.26 7.00 17.08
CA SER A 348 5.97 6.44 16.68
C SER A 348 5.03 6.27 17.87
N SER A 349 3.75 6.57 17.68
CA SER A 349 2.70 6.19 18.64
C SER A 349 1.93 4.98 18.14
N VAL A 350 1.49 4.14 19.07
CA VAL A 350 0.45 3.15 18.82
C VAL A 350 -0.82 3.61 19.50
N ILE A 351 -1.90 3.74 18.74
CA ILE A 351 -3.17 4.27 19.19
C ILE A 351 -4.22 3.17 19.20
N TRP A 352 -4.91 3.04 20.32
CA TRP A 352 -6.05 2.16 20.45
C TRP A 352 -7.35 2.96 20.27
N SER A 353 -8.22 2.51 19.37
CA SER A 353 -9.55 3.10 19.17
C SER A 353 -10.67 2.05 19.33
N PRO A 354 -11.67 2.30 20.20
CA PRO A 354 -12.87 1.49 20.28
C PRO A 354 -13.94 1.87 19.23
N GLY A 355 -13.62 2.72 18.25
CA GLY A 355 -14.57 3.18 17.21
C GLY A 355 -15.39 4.42 17.56
N THR A 356 -15.10 5.10 18.66
CA THR A 356 -15.75 6.38 19.04
C THR A 356 -14.78 7.43 19.59
N GLY A 357 -13.50 7.12 19.68
CA GLY A 357 -12.47 7.94 20.30
C GLY A 357 -11.13 7.21 20.23
N PHE A 358 -10.13 7.67 20.97
CA PHE A 358 -8.78 7.11 20.93
C PHE A 358 -8.13 7.17 22.31
N THR A 359 -7.08 6.38 22.51
CA THR A 359 -6.16 6.45 23.65
C THR A 359 -4.81 5.95 23.18
N GLU A 360 -3.74 6.65 23.54
CA GLU A 360 -2.40 6.15 23.28
C GLU A 360 -2.15 4.84 24.04
N TYR A 361 -1.68 3.84 23.30
CA TYR A 361 -1.32 2.53 23.80
C TYR A 361 0.19 2.43 24.06
N LYS A 362 1.01 2.92 23.12
CA LYS A 362 2.47 3.03 23.25
C LYS A 362 2.94 4.35 22.65
N ASN A 363 4.02 4.88 23.21
CA ASN A 363 4.79 5.98 22.66
C ASN A 363 6.23 5.48 22.54
N LEU A 364 6.76 5.42 21.32
CA LEU A 364 7.95 4.67 20.97
C LEU A 364 9.03 5.57 20.38
N SER A 365 10.26 5.38 20.84
CA SER A 365 11.49 5.93 20.25
C SER A 365 12.66 4.98 20.48
N GLN A 366 13.79 5.18 19.80
CA GLN A 366 15.02 4.38 20.06
C GLN A 366 15.43 4.44 21.54
N ASP A 367 15.33 5.62 22.15
CA ASP A 367 15.75 5.89 23.54
C ASP A 367 14.83 5.31 24.61
N ALA A 368 13.51 5.42 24.39
CA ALA A 368 12.52 5.03 25.38
C ALA A 368 12.44 3.50 25.57
N ASP A 369 12.57 2.76 24.47
CA ASP A 369 12.27 1.33 24.44
C ASP A 369 13.48 0.44 24.18
N LYS A 370 14.61 1.00 23.71
CA LYS A 370 15.90 0.30 23.45
C LYS A 370 15.82 -0.99 22.63
N ASN A 371 14.69 -1.22 21.94
CA ASN A 371 14.49 -2.37 21.07
C ASN A 371 15.15 -2.21 19.69
N THR A 372 15.83 -1.08 19.49
CA THR A 372 16.67 -0.76 18.34
C THR A 372 18.14 -1.12 18.59
N GLY A 373 18.57 -1.25 19.85
CA GLY A 373 19.96 -1.58 20.16
C GLY A 373 20.91 -0.38 20.14
N ASP A 374 20.41 0.80 19.76
CA ASP A 374 21.09 2.09 19.84
C ASP A 374 20.20 3.19 20.47
N SER A 375 20.78 4.36 20.72
CA SER A 375 20.09 5.60 21.13
C SER A 375 19.70 6.48 19.95
N THR A 376 18.83 7.46 20.18
CA THR A 376 18.45 8.42 19.13
C THR A 376 19.61 9.34 18.74
N GLU A 377 19.73 9.60 17.44
CA GLU A 377 20.70 10.50 16.82
C GLU A 377 20.00 11.47 15.86
N PRO A 378 20.58 12.67 15.59
CA PRO A 378 19.95 13.61 14.68
C PRO A 378 19.87 13.06 13.25
N GLY A 379 18.65 12.82 12.76
CA GLY A 379 18.40 12.41 11.38
C GLY A 379 18.01 10.94 11.20
N ASP A 380 17.98 10.15 12.26
CA ASP A 380 17.57 8.73 12.26
C ASP A 380 16.20 8.51 11.61
N ALA A 381 15.29 9.48 11.82
CA ALA A 381 13.95 9.48 11.27
C ALA A 381 13.15 8.21 11.66
N PHE A 382 13.29 7.75 12.91
CA PHE A 382 12.49 6.66 13.46
C PHE A 382 11.00 6.95 13.29
N GLY A 383 10.24 5.99 12.74
CA GLY A 383 8.82 6.20 12.43
C GLY A 383 8.57 6.80 11.06
N ILE A 384 9.57 6.92 10.18
CA ILE A 384 9.36 7.29 8.78
C ILE A 384 8.57 6.23 8.00
N GLU A 385 8.59 4.99 8.49
CA GLU A 385 7.85 3.85 7.98
C GLU A 385 7.36 3.00 9.16
N VAL A 386 6.10 2.56 9.12
CA VAL A 386 5.50 1.70 10.15
C VAL A 386 4.73 0.55 9.50
N ALA A 387 4.86 -0.65 10.05
CA ALA A 387 4.28 -1.86 9.48
C ALA A 387 3.76 -2.79 10.60
N MET A 388 2.45 -3.04 10.62
CA MET A 388 1.72 -3.83 11.60
C MET A 388 1.19 -5.12 10.98
N VAL A 389 1.22 -6.22 11.74
CA VAL A 389 0.62 -7.48 11.29
C VAL A 389 0.08 -8.33 12.42
N ASN A 390 -1.09 -8.90 12.19
CA ASN A 390 -1.59 -10.03 12.96
C ASN A 390 -1.03 -11.35 12.37
N ARG A 391 -0.13 -12.01 13.10
CA ARG A 391 0.47 -13.28 12.65
C ARG A 391 -0.49 -14.48 12.66
N THR A 392 -1.71 -14.30 13.15
CA THR A 392 -2.79 -15.30 13.11
C THR A 392 -4.03 -14.82 12.34
N PRO A 393 -3.96 -14.62 11.00
CA PRO A 393 -5.12 -14.24 10.19
C PRO A 393 -6.29 -15.20 10.34
N GLY A 394 -7.50 -14.64 10.33
CA GLY A 394 -8.74 -15.36 10.63
C GLY A 394 -8.94 -15.69 12.11
N GLN A 395 -8.02 -15.30 12.98
CA GLN A 395 -8.21 -15.25 14.43
C GLN A 395 -8.15 -13.80 14.90
N ASN A 396 -8.83 -13.52 16.02
CA ASN A 396 -8.81 -12.22 16.66
C ASN A 396 -7.37 -11.76 16.91
N THR A 397 -7.02 -10.57 16.41
CA THR A 397 -5.74 -9.93 16.74
C THR A 397 -5.71 -9.64 18.24
N THR A 398 -4.66 -10.09 18.91
CA THR A 398 -4.41 -9.87 20.34
C THR A 398 -3.05 -9.23 20.55
N THR A 399 -2.76 -8.78 21.76
CA THR A 399 -1.43 -8.26 22.12
C THR A 399 -0.30 -9.23 21.80
N ASP A 400 -0.58 -10.54 21.86
CA ASP A 400 0.41 -11.60 21.66
C ASP A 400 0.67 -11.91 20.18
N THR A 401 -0.28 -11.55 19.31
CA THR A 401 -0.23 -11.89 17.88
C THR A 401 0.07 -10.70 16.98
N LEU A 402 -0.06 -9.49 17.53
CA LEU A 402 0.21 -8.23 16.85
C LEU A 402 1.67 -7.81 17.03
N LEU A 403 2.36 -7.65 15.91
CA LEU A 403 3.69 -7.07 15.84
C LEU A 403 3.64 -5.76 15.08
N LEU A 404 4.55 -4.86 15.43
CA LEU A 404 4.84 -3.60 14.77
C LEU A 404 6.33 -3.54 14.45
N ALA A 405 6.65 -3.21 13.20
CA ALA A 405 7.98 -2.86 12.75
C ALA A 405 8.03 -1.36 12.45
N ILE A 406 9.12 -0.72 12.84
CA ILE A 406 9.34 0.72 12.64
C ILE A 406 10.71 0.92 12.00
N GLY A 407 10.74 1.62 10.88
CA GLY A 407 11.98 1.97 10.19
C GLY A 407 12.70 3.17 10.83
N SER A 408 14.02 3.11 10.85
CA SER A 408 14.93 4.23 11.13
C SER A 408 16.06 4.20 10.08
N PRO A 409 15.82 4.68 8.86
CA PRO A 409 16.80 4.57 7.76
C PRO A 409 18.00 5.50 7.92
N GLY A 410 17.90 6.54 8.77
CA GLY A 410 19.01 7.44 9.06
C GLY A 410 20.03 6.87 10.05
N GLU A 411 19.76 5.69 10.64
CA GLU A 411 20.62 5.13 11.68
C GLU A 411 22.07 4.99 11.23
N ASP A 412 22.97 5.49 12.06
CA ASP A 412 24.39 5.29 11.89
C ASP A 412 24.85 3.94 12.51
N VAL A 413 26.04 3.49 12.13
CA VAL A 413 26.73 2.40 12.84
C VAL A 413 27.98 2.98 13.47
N GLU A 414 28.06 2.90 14.78
CA GLU A 414 29.24 3.30 15.55
C GLU A 414 30.04 2.09 16.07
N ASP A 415 31.33 2.32 16.34
CA ASP A 415 32.14 1.35 17.08
C ASP A 415 31.84 1.41 18.59
N THR A 416 32.46 0.52 19.38
CA THR A 416 32.26 0.47 20.84
C THR A 416 32.71 1.73 21.59
N GLU A 417 33.45 2.61 20.93
CA GLU A 417 33.95 3.87 21.42
C GLU A 417 33.09 5.06 20.96
N GLY A 418 32.03 4.83 20.19
CA GLY A 418 31.13 5.84 19.65
C GLY A 418 31.72 6.61 18.47
N ASN A 419 32.57 5.98 17.66
CA ASN A 419 33.04 6.56 16.41
C ASN A 419 32.25 6.00 15.23
N LEU A 420 31.65 6.89 14.44
CA LEU A 420 30.98 6.58 13.18
C LEU A 420 31.82 5.68 12.27
N GLN A 421 31.24 4.54 11.88
CA GLN A 421 31.78 3.58 10.91
C GLN A 421 31.02 3.61 9.59
N THR A 422 29.70 3.77 9.62
CA THR A 422 28.84 3.74 8.44
C THR A 422 27.68 4.70 8.66
N SER A 423 27.47 5.62 7.72
CA SER A 423 26.40 6.62 7.83
C SER A 423 25.11 6.14 7.18
N ASP A 424 23.95 6.39 7.78
CA ASP A 424 22.64 6.02 7.23
C ASP A 424 22.60 4.53 6.80
N ALA A 425 23.18 3.65 7.62
CA ALA A 425 23.06 2.20 7.42
C ALA A 425 21.59 1.77 7.56
N GLY A 426 20.89 2.43 8.47
CA GLY A 426 19.50 2.20 8.81
C GLY A 426 19.29 0.96 9.69
N GLN A 427 18.11 0.89 10.28
CA GLN A 427 17.65 -0.23 11.11
C GLN A 427 16.13 -0.38 11.11
N VAL A 428 15.65 -1.48 11.71
CA VAL A 428 14.23 -1.72 11.96
C VAL A 428 14.00 -2.11 13.41
N GLY A 429 13.30 -1.26 14.16
CA GLY A 429 12.83 -1.55 15.51
C GLY A 429 11.59 -2.44 15.48
N LEU A 430 11.49 -3.39 16.41
CA LEU A 430 10.38 -4.35 16.47
C LEU A 430 9.71 -4.35 17.83
N PHE A 431 8.39 -4.29 17.82
CA PHE A 431 7.56 -4.09 19.00
C PHE A 431 6.40 -5.06 19.01
N SER A 432 6.27 -5.81 20.10
CA SER A 432 5.05 -6.54 20.42
C SER A 432 4.03 -5.59 21.04
N MET A 433 2.77 -5.97 21.02
CA MET A 433 1.75 -5.24 21.77
C MET A 433 1.60 -5.74 23.21
N THR A 434 2.57 -6.47 23.75
CA THR A 434 2.55 -6.92 25.15
C THR A 434 3.31 -5.96 26.06
N GLU A 435 3.25 -6.20 27.37
CA GLU A 435 4.05 -5.48 28.38
C GLU A 435 5.52 -5.92 28.39
N THR A 436 5.84 -7.05 27.76
CA THR A 436 7.20 -7.58 27.70
C THR A 436 7.64 -7.62 26.26
N GLU A 437 8.39 -6.61 25.85
CA GLU A 437 8.90 -6.58 24.50
C GLU A 437 9.87 -7.75 24.25
N PRO A 438 9.83 -8.37 23.06
CA PRO A 438 10.93 -9.20 22.64
C PRO A 438 12.17 -8.29 22.63
N ASN A 439 13.15 -8.58 23.50
CA ASN A 439 14.44 -7.88 23.48
C ASN A 439 15.10 -8.12 22.11
N SER A 440 14.85 -7.25 21.14
CA SER A 440 15.32 -7.43 19.78
C SER A 440 16.65 -6.76 19.55
N GLY A 441 16.89 -5.55 20.09
CA GLY A 441 17.97 -4.72 19.55
C GLY A 441 17.84 -4.62 18.01
N ASP A 442 18.93 -4.34 17.30
CA ASP A 442 18.92 -4.36 15.85
C ASP A 442 19.00 -5.78 15.26
N LEU A 443 18.06 -6.63 15.66
CA LEU A 443 17.99 -8.02 15.23
C LEU A 443 17.76 -8.14 13.73
N VAL A 444 17.01 -7.21 13.13
CA VAL A 444 16.70 -7.26 11.71
C VAL A 444 17.99 -7.08 10.91
N ARG A 445 18.77 -6.01 11.14
CA ARG A 445 20.04 -5.81 10.42
C ARG A 445 20.97 -7.00 10.59
N GLY A 446 21.11 -7.53 11.82
CA GLY A 446 21.91 -8.73 12.07
C GLY A 446 21.45 -9.96 11.27
N LEU A 447 20.14 -10.19 11.17
CA LEU A 447 19.58 -11.26 10.32
C LEU A 447 19.82 -11.03 8.83
N LEU A 448 19.86 -9.77 8.39
CA LEU A 448 20.22 -9.43 7.01
C LEU A 448 21.71 -9.65 6.74
N GLU A 449 22.59 -9.27 7.67
CA GLU A 449 24.03 -9.51 7.59
C GLU A 449 24.34 -11.01 7.51
N ASP A 450 23.67 -11.82 8.35
CA ASP A 450 23.75 -13.29 8.29
C ASP A 450 23.25 -13.85 6.94
N ALA A 451 22.30 -13.16 6.30
CA ALA A 451 21.79 -13.47 4.97
C ALA A 451 22.69 -12.94 3.83
N GLY A 452 23.76 -12.21 4.15
CA GLY A 452 24.76 -11.73 3.20
C GLY A 452 24.71 -10.24 2.88
N LEU A 453 23.96 -9.44 3.64
CA LEU A 453 24.00 -7.97 3.53
C LEU A 453 25.41 -7.46 3.81
N ALA A 454 25.92 -6.60 2.92
CA ALA A 454 27.11 -5.80 3.16
C ALA A 454 26.70 -4.40 3.67
N VAL A 455 26.79 -4.19 4.98
CA VAL A 455 26.51 -2.89 5.60
C VAL A 455 27.41 -1.82 5.00
N ALA A 456 26.79 -0.76 4.47
CA ALA A 456 27.48 0.34 3.80
C ALA A 456 26.64 1.63 3.86
N ASP A 457 27.31 2.75 3.58
CA ASP A 457 26.69 4.07 3.67
C ASP A 457 25.43 4.16 2.78
N GLY A 458 24.35 4.69 3.34
CA GLY A 458 23.08 4.85 2.63
C GLY A 458 22.40 3.53 2.24
N ASN A 459 22.65 2.46 2.99
CA ASN A 459 21.81 1.25 2.92
C ASN A 459 20.36 1.60 3.28
N ALA A 460 20.16 2.53 4.23
CA ALA A 460 18.87 3.08 4.62
C ALA A 460 17.83 1.98 4.87
N ILE A 461 18.22 0.93 5.61
CA ILE A 461 17.32 -0.16 5.98
C ILE A 461 16.13 0.43 6.75
N GLY A 462 14.92 -0.05 6.47
CA GLY A 462 13.70 0.49 7.08
C GLY A 462 13.11 1.69 6.33
N SER A 463 13.63 2.03 5.15
CA SER A 463 13.03 3.04 4.26
C SER A 463 11.75 2.57 3.57
N ALA A 464 11.49 1.27 3.52
CA ALA A 464 10.22 0.68 3.10
C ALA A 464 10.05 -0.68 3.81
N LEU A 465 8.86 -0.92 4.36
CA LEU A 465 8.52 -2.13 5.09
C LEU A 465 7.21 -2.68 4.58
N TYR A 466 7.13 -4.00 4.41
CA TYR A 466 5.86 -4.65 4.07
C TYR A 466 5.67 -5.93 4.85
N PRO A 467 4.69 -5.97 5.77
CA PRO A 467 4.50 -7.13 6.59
C PRO A 467 3.50 -8.10 5.92
N THR A 468 3.92 -9.35 5.78
CA THR A 468 3.01 -10.46 5.49
C THR A 468 2.82 -11.30 6.74
N ARG A 469 1.85 -12.20 6.75
CA ARG A 469 1.66 -13.16 7.84
C ARG A 469 2.94 -13.90 8.26
N THR A 470 3.82 -14.22 7.29
CA THR A 470 4.97 -15.10 7.50
C THR A 470 6.30 -14.35 7.54
N HIS A 471 6.41 -13.22 6.84
CA HIS A 471 7.65 -12.46 6.72
C HIS A 471 7.42 -10.97 6.93
N LEU A 472 8.42 -10.30 7.50
CA LEU A 472 8.64 -8.88 7.34
C LEU A 472 9.53 -8.66 6.12
N TRP A 473 9.03 -7.95 5.11
CA TRP A 473 9.85 -7.51 3.99
C TRP A 473 10.45 -6.15 4.31
N ALA A 474 11.75 -6.00 4.05
CA ALA A 474 12.50 -4.77 4.28
C ALA A 474 13.42 -4.46 3.09
N THR A 475 13.41 -3.22 2.65
CA THR A 475 14.25 -2.74 1.55
C THR A 475 15.59 -2.24 2.03
N VAL A 476 16.64 -2.58 1.30
CA VAL A 476 17.96 -1.93 1.31
C VAL A 476 18.04 -1.03 0.09
N SER A 477 17.95 0.27 0.30
CA SER A 477 17.83 1.30 -0.75
C SER A 477 19.18 1.66 -1.42
N SER A 478 20.18 0.80 -1.27
CA SER A 478 21.54 1.02 -1.79
C SER A 478 21.57 1.17 -3.31
N ARG A 479 22.27 2.18 -3.81
CA ARG A 479 22.49 2.35 -5.26
C ARG A 479 23.41 1.31 -5.88
N THR A 480 24.26 0.68 -5.08
CA THR A 480 25.25 -0.28 -5.57
C THR A 480 24.81 -1.72 -5.40
N ASP A 481 24.03 -1.99 -4.35
CA ASP A 481 23.55 -3.34 -4.04
C ASP A 481 22.13 -3.30 -3.45
N PRO A 482 21.12 -2.90 -4.25
CA PRO A 482 19.75 -2.85 -3.79
C PRO A 482 19.18 -4.26 -3.64
N VAL A 483 18.55 -4.52 -2.50
CA VAL A 483 17.98 -5.83 -2.16
C VAL A 483 16.70 -5.62 -1.36
N VAL A 484 15.69 -6.44 -1.62
CA VAL A 484 14.51 -6.58 -0.77
C VAL A 484 14.62 -7.90 -0.03
N TYR A 485 14.70 -7.87 1.29
CA TYR A 485 14.81 -9.07 2.13
C TYR A 485 13.48 -9.43 2.75
N GLY A 486 13.16 -10.72 2.80
CA GLY A 486 12.00 -11.26 3.52
C GLY A 486 12.46 -12.03 4.75
N VAL A 487 12.32 -11.43 5.93
CA VAL A 487 12.72 -12.02 7.21
C VAL A 487 11.53 -12.76 7.83
N PRO A 488 11.61 -14.08 8.05
CA PRO A 488 10.54 -14.81 8.72
C PRO A 488 10.28 -14.26 10.12
N TRP A 489 9.02 -13.99 10.48
CA TRP A 489 8.68 -13.47 11.81
C TRP A 489 9.13 -14.38 12.95
N ASP A 490 9.18 -15.69 12.71
CA ASP A 490 9.64 -16.65 13.72
C ASP A 490 11.14 -16.55 14.00
N ASN A 491 11.95 -16.08 13.04
CA ASN A 491 13.37 -15.79 13.29
C ASN A 491 13.51 -14.64 14.29
N ILE A 492 12.61 -13.66 14.20
CA ILE A 492 12.59 -12.48 15.06
C ILE A 492 12.10 -12.84 16.47
N VAL A 493 10.87 -13.35 16.58
CA VAL A 493 10.18 -13.42 17.89
C VAL A 493 10.38 -14.75 18.61
N ALA A 494 10.91 -15.76 17.93
CA ALA A 494 11.07 -17.12 18.47
C ALA A 494 12.48 -17.69 18.24
N ALA A 495 13.45 -16.87 17.82
CA ALA A 495 14.81 -17.29 17.47
C ALA A 495 14.82 -18.49 16.50
N GLY A 496 13.88 -18.47 15.54
CA GLY A 496 13.82 -19.40 14.43
C GLY A 496 15.05 -19.31 13.53
N THR A 497 15.24 -20.34 12.70
CA THR A 497 16.38 -20.43 11.77
C THR A 497 15.91 -20.69 10.34
N ALA A 498 14.70 -20.24 10.00
CA ALA A 498 14.21 -20.32 8.64
C ALA A 498 15.05 -19.42 7.73
N PRO A 499 15.25 -19.76 6.45
CA PRO A 499 16.05 -18.93 5.55
C PRO A 499 15.40 -17.56 5.37
N VAL A 500 16.22 -16.50 5.41
CA VAL A 500 15.83 -15.17 4.95
C VAL A 500 15.76 -15.19 3.42
N LEU A 501 14.66 -14.71 2.86
CA LEU A 501 14.47 -14.59 1.42
C LEU A 501 15.10 -13.29 0.92
N SER A 502 15.50 -13.24 -0.35
CA SER A 502 15.96 -12.00 -0.96
C SER A 502 15.62 -11.91 -2.44
N TYR A 503 15.24 -10.72 -2.86
CA TYR A 503 15.07 -10.35 -4.26
C TYR A 503 16.03 -9.23 -4.61
N THR A 504 16.72 -9.41 -5.73
CA THR A 504 17.69 -8.43 -6.26
C THR A 504 17.28 -8.07 -7.69
N PRO A 505 17.83 -7.01 -8.28
CA PRO A 505 17.63 -6.73 -9.70
C PRO A 505 17.92 -7.95 -10.60
N THR A 506 18.89 -8.79 -10.23
CA THR A 506 19.25 -9.98 -11.01
C THR A 506 18.18 -11.06 -11.01
N THR A 507 17.33 -11.13 -9.98
CA THR A 507 16.13 -11.98 -9.96
C THR A 507 15.22 -11.69 -11.15
N PHE A 508 15.15 -10.42 -11.56
CA PHE A 508 14.33 -9.92 -12.67
C PHE A 508 15.12 -9.78 -13.98
N GLY A 509 16.32 -10.36 -14.06
CA GLY A 509 17.18 -10.31 -15.24
C GLY A 509 17.82 -8.93 -15.50
N LEU A 510 17.91 -8.09 -14.47
CA LEU A 510 18.52 -6.75 -14.52
C LEU A 510 19.89 -6.72 -13.83
N SER A 511 20.68 -5.69 -14.13
CA SER A 511 21.86 -5.33 -13.34
C SER A 511 21.52 -4.27 -12.28
N ASN A 512 22.37 -4.14 -11.25
CA ASN A 512 22.18 -3.10 -10.23
C ASN A 512 22.21 -1.68 -10.80
N THR A 513 22.82 -1.48 -11.99
CA THR A 513 22.82 -0.18 -12.68
C THR A 513 21.56 0.12 -13.49
N ASP A 514 20.69 -0.88 -13.68
CA ASP A 514 19.42 -0.70 -14.40
C ASP A 514 18.29 -0.21 -13.50
N VAL A 515 18.51 -0.22 -12.18
CA VAL A 515 17.56 0.22 -11.15
C VAL A 515 18.07 1.46 -10.41
N VAL A 516 17.17 2.21 -9.78
CA VAL A 516 17.54 3.44 -9.05
C VAL A 516 16.97 3.48 -7.63
N SER A 517 15.78 2.93 -7.44
CA SER A 517 14.95 2.97 -6.24
C SER A 517 14.23 1.63 -6.03
N PHE A 518 14.94 0.53 -6.28
CA PHE A 518 14.38 -0.81 -6.20
C PHE A 518 13.90 -1.13 -4.77
N GLY A 519 12.63 -1.47 -4.63
CA GLY A 519 11.96 -1.69 -3.35
C GLY A 519 11.44 -0.43 -2.66
N ALA A 520 11.28 0.69 -3.39
CA ALA A 520 10.75 1.92 -2.80
C ALA A 520 9.32 1.79 -2.24
N SER A 521 8.53 0.87 -2.78
CA SER A 521 7.22 0.45 -2.27
C SER A 521 7.01 -1.04 -2.58
N LEU A 522 6.23 -1.72 -1.74
CA LEU A 522 6.02 -3.17 -1.73
C LEU A 522 4.53 -3.49 -1.51
N ALA A 523 4.01 -4.57 -2.11
CA ALA A 523 2.63 -5.05 -1.90
C ALA A 523 2.46 -6.56 -2.15
#